data_AF-A0A1X7ICR4-F1
#
_entry.id   AF-A0A1X7ICR4-F1
#
_cell.length_a   1.000
_cell.length_b   1.000
_cell.length_c   1.000
_cell.angle_alpha   90.00
_cell.angle_beta   90.00
_cell.angle_gamma   90.00
#
_symmetry.space_group_name_H-M   'P 1'
#
loop_
_entity.id
_entity.type
_entity.pdbx_description
1 polymer ?
#
loop_
_entity_poly.entity_id
_entity_poly.type
_entity_poly.pdbx_seq_one_letter_code
_entity_poly.pdbx_strand_id
1 'polypeptide(L)' 'MVTDRVSESGTCTLTVSQDAQTVSATSSGMADATVTYCANLSVVLPPDSKGTWRVTVMFDEAGFHGQADSAVTLP' A
#
# COMPACT_ATOMS: atom_id res chain seq x y z
N MET A 1 0.23 -2.03 7.94
CA MET A 1 0.21 -3.44 8.40
C MET A 1 -0.89 -3.57 9.44
N VAL A 2 -1.80 -4.54 9.29
CA VAL A 2 -2.80 -4.83 10.33
C VAL A 2 -2.23 -5.96 11.18
N THR A 3 -1.80 -5.63 12.39
CA THR A 3 -0.97 -6.50 13.22
C THR A 3 -1.75 -7.48 14.09
N ASP A 4 -3.08 -7.44 14.02
CA ASP A 4 -3.99 -8.16 14.92
C ASP A 4 -5.15 -8.88 14.19
N ARG A 5 -5.09 -8.98 12.86
CA ARG A 5 -6.15 -9.59 12.06
C ARG A 5 -5.58 -10.42 10.91
N VAL A 6 -6.07 -11.65 10.80
CA VAL A 6 -5.91 -12.52 9.63
C VAL A 6 -7.19 -12.40 8.79
N SER A 7 -7.06 -11.92 7.57
CA SER A 7 -8.14 -11.64 6.64
C SER A 7 -7.84 -12.28 5.30
N GLU A 8 -8.81 -13.00 4.76
CA GLU A 8 -8.78 -13.56 3.40
C GLU A 8 -9.58 -12.70 2.39
N SER A 9 -10.30 -11.68 2.87
CA SER A 9 -11.23 -10.87 2.05
C SER A 9 -10.90 -9.38 1.96
N GLY A 10 -10.02 -8.87 2.80
CA GLY A 10 -9.62 -7.47 2.77
C GLY A 10 -8.85 -7.08 1.51
N THR A 11 -8.94 -5.80 1.16
CA THR A 11 -8.27 -5.22 0.00
C THR A 11 -7.10 -4.36 0.46
N CYS A 12 -5.95 -4.55 -0.15
CA CYS A 12 -4.80 -3.68 0.02
C CYS A 12 -4.68 -2.71 -1.15
N THR A 13 -4.41 -1.45 -0.82
CA THR A 13 -4.17 -0.37 -1.77
C THR A 13 -2.82 0.26 -1.48
N LEU A 14 -1.91 0.19 -2.44
CA LEU A 14 -0.66 0.96 -2.46
C LEU A 14 -0.91 2.25 -3.25
N THR A 15 -0.64 3.39 -2.64
CA THR A 15 -0.70 4.70 -3.27
C THR A 15 0.68 5.35 -3.16
N VAL A 16 1.23 5.80 -4.27
CA VAL A 16 2.49 6.54 -4.30
C VAL A 16 2.22 7.90 -4.95
N SER A 17 2.55 8.97 -4.24
CA SER A 17 2.23 10.33 -4.65
C SER A 17 3.38 11.32 -4.44
N GLN A 18 3.45 12.28 -5.35
CA GLN A 18 4.33 13.42 -5.29
C GLN A 18 3.62 14.60 -5.95
N ASP A 19 3.44 15.69 -5.22
CA ASP A 19 2.68 16.86 -5.67
C ASP A 19 1.31 16.47 -6.26
N ALA A 20 1.09 16.73 -7.57
CA ALA A 20 -0.15 16.39 -8.28
C ALA A 20 -0.12 14.98 -8.92
N GLN A 21 1.00 14.27 -8.86
CA GLN A 21 1.13 12.93 -9.42
C GLN A 21 0.73 11.89 -8.37
N THR A 22 -0.13 10.96 -8.77
CA THR A 22 -0.54 9.83 -7.94
C THR A 22 -0.61 8.59 -8.80
N VAL A 23 0.05 7.53 -8.36
CA VAL A 23 -0.09 6.19 -8.92
C VAL A 23 -0.56 5.25 -7.83
N SER A 24 -1.40 4.29 -8.18
CA SER A 24 -1.94 3.33 -7.22
C SER A 24 -2.03 1.93 -7.80
N ALA A 25 -1.85 0.94 -6.94
CA ALA A 25 -2.09 -0.46 -7.23
C ALA A 25 -2.93 -1.07 -6.12
N THR A 26 -3.78 -2.03 -6.47
CA THR A 26 -4.59 -2.78 -5.50
C THR A 26 -4.28 -4.27 -5.61
N SER A 27 -4.36 -4.96 -4.48
CA SER A 27 -4.26 -6.41 -4.40
C SER A 27 -5.13 -6.94 -3.27
N SER A 28 -5.48 -8.22 -3.32
CA SER A 28 -6.11 -8.89 -2.19
C SER A 28 -5.12 -9.02 -1.04
N GLY A 29 -5.60 -8.79 0.19
CA GLY A 29 -4.86 -9.10 1.39
C GLY A 29 -4.60 -10.61 1.48
N MET A 30 -3.39 -10.97 1.87
CA MET A 30 -2.97 -12.35 2.05
C MET A 30 -2.91 -12.67 3.55
N ALA A 31 -3.74 -13.61 3.98
CA ALA A 31 -3.69 -14.16 5.33
C ALA A 31 -2.36 -14.91 5.55
N ASP A 32 -1.64 -14.59 6.62
CA ASP A 32 -0.51 -15.38 7.11
C ASP A 32 -0.63 -15.52 8.62
N ALA A 33 -1.06 -16.71 9.06
CA ALA A 33 -1.16 -17.27 10.42
C ALA A 33 -1.59 -16.34 11.58
N THR A 34 -0.94 -15.20 11.76
CA THR A 34 -1.18 -14.19 12.80
C THR A 34 -1.55 -12.80 12.28
N VAL A 35 -1.29 -12.49 11.00
CA VAL A 35 -1.50 -11.16 10.40
C VAL A 35 -2.01 -11.25 8.95
N THR A 36 -2.39 -10.11 8.39
CA THR A 36 -2.69 -9.97 6.96
C THR A 36 -1.61 -9.13 6.28
N TYR A 37 -1.02 -9.69 5.23
CA TYR A 37 -0.01 -9.02 4.41
C TYR A 37 -0.61 -8.44 3.14
N CYS A 38 -0.14 -7.25 2.77
CA CYS A 38 -0.37 -6.66 1.47
C CYS A 38 0.75 -7.07 0.51
N ALA A 39 0.70 -8.31 0.02
CA ALA A 39 1.71 -8.88 -0.85
C ALA A 39 1.54 -8.43 -2.31
N ASN A 40 2.65 -8.49 -3.07
CA ASN A 40 2.69 -8.28 -4.52
C ASN A 40 2.15 -6.92 -5.02
N LEU A 41 2.17 -5.89 -4.17
CA LEU A 41 1.85 -4.53 -4.58
C LEU A 41 3.08 -3.89 -5.23
N SER A 42 2.93 -3.52 -6.49
CA SER A 42 3.93 -2.77 -7.24
C SER A 42 3.24 -1.70 -8.08
N VAL A 43 3.82 -0.51 -8.11
CA VAL A 43 3.41 0.57 -9.01
C VAL A 43 4.58 0.93 -9.93
N VAL A 44 4.26 1.33 -11.15
CA VAL A 44 5.23 1.91 -12.07
C VAL A 44 5.12 3.42 -11.96
N LEU A 45 6.21 4.08 -11.59
CA LEU A 45 6.26 5.53 -11.55
C LEU A 45 6.41 6.08 -12.97
N PRO A 46 5.91 7.31 -13.23
CA PRO A 46 6.14 7.98 -14.50
C PRO A 46 7.63 8.05 -14.87
N PRO A 47 7.99 8.04 -16.17
CA PRO A 47 9.35 8.31 -16.59
C PRO A 47 9.82 9.67 -16.03
N ASP A 48 11.11 9.75 -15.69
CA ASP A 48 11.73 10.94 -15.06
C ASP A 48 11.19 11.32 -13.68
N SER A 49 10.54 10.39 -12.96
CA SER A 49 10.20 10.57 -11.55
C SER A 49 11.46 10.79 -10.71
N LYS A 50 11.53 11.92 -10.00
CA LYS A 50 12.64 12.31 -9.14
C LYS A 50 12.13 12.83 -7.80
N GLY A 51 13.02 13.06 -6.83
CA GLY A 51 12.65 13.68 -5.56
C GLY A 51 11.89 12.73 -4.63
N THR A 52 11.25 13.29 -3.61
CA THR A 52 10.59 12.49 -2.55
C THR A 52 9.14 12.17 -2.92
N TRP A 53 8.82 10.88 -2.93
CA TRP A 53 7.49 10.33 -3.13
C TRP A 53 6.97 9.77 -1.81
N ARG A 54 5.74 10.16 -1.45
CA ARG A 54 5.02 9.56 -0.34
C ARG A 54 4.47 8.22 -0.77
N VAL A 55 4.63 7.21 0.07
CA VAL A 55 4.14 5.85 -0.14
C VAL A 55 3.15 5.54 0.98
N THR A 56 1.90 5.30 0.63
CA THR A 56 0.85 4.92 1.58
C THR A 56 0.34 3.53 1.21
N VAL A 57 0.35 2.62 2.17
CA VAL A 57 -0.27 1.30 2.05
C VAL A 57 -1.47 1.27 2.98
N MET A 58 -2.64 1.04 2.41
CA MET A 58 -3.90 0.93 3.12
C MET A 58 -4.44 -0.49 2.99
N PHE A 59 -5.00 -1.03 4.06
CA PHE A 59 -5.80 -2.23 4.09
C PHE A 59 -7.21 -1.85 4.51
N ASP A 60 -8.23 -2.37 3.82
CA ASP A 60 -9.63 -2.18 4.14
C ASP A 60 -10.40 -3.50 4.08
N GLU A 61 -11.14 -3.81 5.15
CA GLU A 61 -12.04 -4.96 5.25
C GLU A 61 -13.20 -4.63 6.19
N ALA A 62 -14.42 -4.48 5.67
CA ALA A 62 -15.70 -4.47 6.41
C ALA A 62 -15.64 -3.98 7.89
N GLY A 63 -15.24 -2.72 8.10
CA GLY A 63 -15.17 -2.09 9.43
C GLY A 63 -13.77 -2.08 10.06
N PHE A 64 -12.80 -2.74 9.46
CA PHE A 64 -11.38 -2.73 9.81
C PHE A 64 -10.59 -2.02 8.73
N HIS A 65 -9.75 -1.08 9.15
CA HIS A 65 -8.84 -0.38 8.27
C HIS A 65 -7.47 -0.28 8.94
N GLY A 66 -6.41 -0.35 8.15
CA GLY A 66 -5.05 -0.15 8.62
C GLY A 66 -4.25 0.60 7.58
N GLN A 67 -3.51 1.61 8.02
CA GLN A 67 -2.67 2.41 7.14
C GLN A 67 -1.22 2.36 7.61
N ALA A 68 -0.29 2.40 6.66
CA ALA A 68 1.11 2.65 6.90
C ALA A 68 1.64 3.65 5.87
N ASP A 69 2.37 4.64 6.33
CA ASP A 69 2.98 5.67 5.50
C ASP A 69 4.51 5.52 5.52
N SER A 70 5.12 5.76 4.38
CA SER A 70 6.56 5.80 4.17
C SER A 70 6.88 6.84 3.10
N ALA A 71 8.17 7.05 2.84
CA ALA A 71 8.63 7.91 1.77
C ALA A 71 9.84 7.27 1.08
N VAL A 72 9.92 7.44 -0.23
CA VAL A 72 11.08 7.05 -1.04
C VAL A 72 11.61 8.27 -1.76
N THR A 73 12.93 8.46 -1.78
CA THR A 73 13.56 9.54 -2.53
C THR A 73 14.29 8.96 -3.72
N LEU A 74 13.94 9.43 -4.91
CA LEU A 74 14.57 9.06 -6.16
C LEU A 74 15.64 10.11 -6.53
N PRO A 75 16.82 9.67 -7.02
CA PRO A 75 17.91 10.55 -7.42
C PRO A 75 17.59 11.42 -8.65
#